data_AF-A0AAW0GKJ6-F1
#
_entry.id   AF-A0AAW0GKJ6-F1
#
_cell.length_a   1.000
_cell.length_b   1.000
_cell.length_c   1.000
_cell.angle_alpha   90.00
_cell.angle_beta   90.00
_cell.angle_gamma   90.00
#
_symmetry.space_group_name_H-M   'P 1'
#
loop_
_entity.id
_entity.type
_entity.pdbx_description
1 polymer ?
#
loop_
_entity_poly.entity_id
_entity_poly.type
_entity_poly.pdbx_seq_one_letter_code
_entity_poly.pdbx_strand_id
1 'polypeptide(L)'
;MYEPNLDFVRRIEVYKKANPGLAVRIYLLVYNNSCEEAKYLAGVRREKESFEKLIRERGSMLNPILDQRRSGDTESLMKVVNSRIAGGRKDVTVEPAKVIVDMREFRSSLPSLLHASNLLVIPVTLTVGDYILTPDICVERKSIPDLVSSFNSGRLYTQCELMSAHYKQPILLIEWEEHKSFSLDTIAEVKSYAKASGKFPSKKPSATPSEPTLASSSIQSKLVLLTLTFPRLRIIWSSSPYATAEIFNDLKTLQPEPDPLKAIVVGAEEDPNAGAGVNTSAEELLRTLPGVTAKNVKHVMGKVKSVKELCELELKEVQQILGVEPGKACWDFIHKGERK
;
A
#
# COMPACT_ATOMS: atom_id res chain seq x y z
N MET A 1 -3.05 39.02 18.77
CA MET A 1 -2.95 37.79 17.95
C MET A 1 -3.80 38.03 16.71
N TYR A 2 -3.28 37.73 15.50
CA TYR A 2 -3.95 38.10 14.25
C TYR A 2 -5.01 37.06 13.82
N GLU A 3 -4.71 35.77 13.95
CA GLU A 3 -5.71 34.69 13.81
C GLU A 3 -5.93 34.04 15.19
N PRO A 4 -7.19 33.90 15.67
CA PRO A 4 -7.46 33.26 16.96
C PRO A 4 -7.20 31.74 16.89
N ASN A 5 -6.24 31.26 17.68
CA ASN A 5 -5.91 29.82 17.79
C ASN A 5 -5.91 29.37 19.27
N LEU A 6 -6.67 28.31 19.55
CA LEU A 6 -6.89 27.76 20.89
C LEU A 6 -5.61 27.25 21.56
N ASP A 7 -4.73 26.59 20.80
CA ASP A 7 -3.49 26.02 21.32
C ASP A 7 -2.59 27.11 21.90
N PHE A 8 -2.51 28.25 21.20
CA PHE A 8 -1.71 29.37 21.63
C PHE A 8 -2.29 30.07 22.86
N VAL A 9 -3.61 30.29 22.90
CA VAL A 9 -4.28 30.87 24.07
C VAL A 9 -4.00 30.05 25.32
N ARG A 10 -4.10 28.73 25.23
CA ARG A 10 -3.79 27.80 26.34
C ARG A 10 -2.33 27.82 26.77
N ARG A 11 -1.40 27.90 25.80
CA ARG A 11 0.02 28.05 26.12
C ARG A 11 0.28 29.33 26.91
N ILE A 12 -0.42 30.43 26.59
CA ILE A 12 -0.29 31.67 27.37
C ILE A 12 -0.90 31.51 28.77
N GLU A 13 -2.02 30.80 28.93
CA GLU A 13 -2.59 30.52 30.25
C GLU A 13 -1.60 29.76 31.15
N VAL A 14 -0.95 28.72 30.61
CA VAL A 14 0.10 27.97 31.30
C VAL A 14 1.32 28.86 31.60
N TYR A 15 1.74 29.68 30.64
CA TYR A 15 2.88 30.60 30.79
C TYR A 15 2.64 31.62 31.91
N LYS A 16 1.42 32.18 32.00
CA LYS A 16 1.02 33.09 33.09
C LYS A 16 1.06 32.38 34.44
N LYS A 17 0.61 31.12 34.52
CA LYS A 17 0.67 30.33 35.75
C LYS A 17 2.11 30.02 36.18
N ALA A 18 3.01 29.77 35.23
CA ALA A 18 4.42 29.51 35.49
C ALA A 18 5.19 30.76 35.96
N ASN A 19 4.73 31.96 35.61
CA ASN A 19 5.41 33.22 35.93
C ASN A 19 4.48 34.18 36.70
N PRO A 20 4.23 33.93 38.01
CA PRO A 20 3.26 34.69 38.80
C PRO A 20 3.61 36.18 39.01
N GLY A 21 4.80 36.63 38.63
CA GLY A 21 5.23 38.03 38.69
C GLY A 21 5.01 38.86 37.41
N LEU A 22 4.59 38.23 36.30
CA LEU A 22 4.42 38.90 35.01
C LEU A 22 2.94 39.15 34.69
N ALA A 23 2.57 40.43 34.52
CA ALA A 23 1.23 40.82 34.11
C ALA A 23 1.04 40.64 32.59
N VAL A 24 0.73 39.41 32.15
CA VAL A 24 0.46 39.13 30.73
C VAL A 24 -0.95 39.60 30.35
N ARG A 25 -1.04 40.54 29.39
CA ARG A 25 -2.30 41.01 28.77
C ARG A 25 -2.38 40.52 27.33
N ILE A 26 -3.50 39.87 26.99
CA ILE A 26 -3.72 39.31 25.66
C ILE A 26 -4.78 40.15 24.96
N TYR A 27 -4.46 40.64 23.76
CA TYR A 27 -5.40 41.29 22.87
C TYR A 27 -5.70 40.34 21.70
N LEU A 28 -6.95 39.87 21.64
CA LEU A 28 -7.47 39.11 20.52
C LEU A 28 -8.17 40.09 19.58
N LEU A 29 -7.77 40.09 18.31
CA LEU A 29 -8.42 40.84 17.26
C LEU A 29 -9.14 39.82 16.40
N VAL A 30 -10.45 39.98 16.25
CA VAL A 30 -11.31 39.10 15.45
C VAL A 30 -12.28 39.97 14.68
N TYR A 31 -12.44 39.67 13.39
CA TYR A 31 -13.47 40.30 12.58
C TYR A 31 -14.83 39.70 12.91
N ASN A 32 -15.80 40.56 13.22
CA ASN A 32 -17.17 40.15 13.50
C ASN A 32 -17.82 39.52 12.26
N ASN A 33 -18.55 38.41 12.45
CA ASN A 33 -19.20 37.63 11.38
C ASN A 33 -18.23 37.12 10.30
N SER A 34 -16.98 36.82 10.67
CA SER A 34 -15.98 36.28 9.74
C SER A 34 -15.88 34.75 9.81
N CYS A 35 -15.30 34.16 8.75
CA CYS A 35 -14.99 32.72 8.74
C CYS A 35 -13.99 32.34 9.85
N GLU A 36 -13.09 33.25 10.23
CA GLU A 36 -12.10 33.04 11.29
C GLU A 36 -12.76 32.91 12.66
N GLU A 37 -13.70 33.82 12.97
CA GLU A 37 -14.52 33.75 14.18
C GLU A 37 -15.32 32.44 14.25
N ALA A 38 -16.01 32.10 13.16
CA ALA A 38 -16.81 30.88 13.08
C ALA A 38 -15.95 29.61 13.28
N LYS A 39 -14.76 29.57 12.68
CA LYS A 39 -13.80 28.46 12.82
C LYS A 39 -13.30 28.34 14.27
N TYR A 40 -12.97 29.46 14.91
CA TYR A 40 -12.54 29.48 16.31
C TYR A 40 -13.64 28.99 17.26
N LEU A 41 -14.86 29.53 17.13
CA LEU A 41 -16.01 29.14 17.94
C LEU A 41 -16.41 27.67 17.71
N ALA A 42 -16.34 27.19 16.47
CA ALA A 42 -16.59 25.79 16.15
C ALA A 42 -15.53 24.86 16.80
N GLY A 43 -14.27 25.28 16.84
CA GLY A 43 -13.21 24.57 17.56
C GLY A 43 -13.51 24.43 19.05
N VAL A 44 -13.86 25.54 19.71
CA VAL A 44 -14.21 25.56 21.15
C VAL A 44 -15.41 24.65 21.44
N ARG A 45 -16.46 24.74 20.62
CA ARG A 45 -17.68 23.92 20.81
C ARG A 45 -17.39 22.44 20.62
N ARG A 46 -16.71 22.05 19.54
CA ARG A 46 -16.35 20.66 19.25
C ARG A 46 -15.55 20.05 20.39
N GLU A 47 -14.59 20.81 20.93
CA GLU A 47 -13.79 20.34 22.05
C GLU A 47 -14.61 20.16 23.32
N LYS A 48 -15.44 21.15 23.68
CA LYS A 48 -16.36 21.04 24.82
C LYS A 48 -17.24 19.80 24.71
N GLU A 49 -17.88 19.60 23.57
CA GLU A 49 -18.74 18.43 23.31
C GLU A 49 -17.96 17.11 23.38
N SER A 50 -16.70 17.09 22.89
CA SER A 50 -15.84 15.91 22.95
C SER A 50 -15.49 15.53 24.39
N PHE A 51 -15.17 16.50 25.24
CA PHE A 51 -14.91 16.27 26.67
C PHE A 51 -16.17 15.83 27.42
N GLU A 52 -17.31 16.45 27.16
CA GLU A 52 -18.58 16.04 27.77
C GLU A 52 -18.95 14.60 27.38
N LYS A 53 -18.76 14.24 26.12
CA LYS A 53 -18.97 12.87 25.63
C LYS A 53 -18.02 11.88 26.31
N LEU A 54 -16.74 12.20 26.44
CA LEU A 54 -15.75 11.35 27.11
C LEU A 54 -16.10 11.14 28.60
N ILE A 55 -16.53 12.18 29.30
CA ILE A 55 -16.97 12.09 30.71
C ILE A 55 -18.20 11.18 30.82
N ARG A 56 -19.17 11.33 29.91
CA ARG A 56 -20.39 10.51 29.90
C ARG A 56 -20.08 9.05 29.59
N GLU A 57 -19.26 8.76 28.58
CA GLU A 57 -18.84 7.42 28.22
C GLU A 57 -18.04 6.76 29.35
N ARG A 58 -17.11 7.50 29.98
CA ARG A 58 -16.37 7.03 31.15
C ARG A 58 -17.29 6.75 32.34
N GLY A 59 -18.28 7.60 32.59
CA GLY A 59 -19.26 7.38 33.67
C GLY A 59 -20.18 6.19 33.40
N SER A 60 -20.38 5.83 32.13
CA SER A 60 -21.18 4.68 31.69
C SER A 60 -20.37 3.41 31.49
N MET A 61 -19.04 3.49 31.43
CA MET A 61 -18.17 2.30 31.33
C MET A 61 -18.23 1.54 32.65
N LEU A 62 -18.85 0.36 32.62
CA LEU A 62 -18.60 -0.67 33.62
C LEU A 62 -17.09 -0.97 33.56
N ASN A 63 -16.37 -0.76 34.66
CA ASN A 63 -15.01 -1.28 34.79
C ASN A 63 -15.09 -2.78 34.53
N PRO A 64 -14.58 -3.32 33.40
CA PRO A 64 -14.48 -4.76 33.29
C PRO A 64 -13.56 -5.17 34.44
N ILE A 65 -14.09 -5.98 35.36
CA ILE A 65 -13.24 -6.77 36.24
C ILE A 65 -12.31 -7.48 35.26
N LEU A 66 -11.04 -7.06 35.24
CA LEU A 66 -9.99 -7.74 34.53
C LEU A 66 -9.98 -9.13 35.14
N ASP A 67 -10.73 -10.04 34.52
CA ASP A 67 -10.51 -11.45 34.69
C ASP A 67 -9.04 -11.60 34.28
N GLN A 68 -8.19 -11.86 35.29
CA GLN A 68 -6.80 -12.20 35.07
C GLN A 68 -6.84 -13.37 34.12
N ARG A 69 -6.70 -13.10 32.82
CA ARG A 69 -6.64 -14.11 31.78
C ARG A 69 -5.60 -15.10 32.26
N ARG A 70 -6.09 -16.29 32.62
CA ARG A 70 -5.27 -17.44 32.98
C ARG A 70 -4.15 -17.52 31.95
N SER A 71 -2.95 -17.22 32.40
CA SER A 71 -1.73 -17.54 31.68
C SER A 71 -1.65 -19.06 31.71
N GLY A 72 -2.28 -19.75 30.74
CA GLY A 72 -2.46 -21.20 30.87
C GLY A 72 -3.18 -21.93 29.76
N ASP A 73 -3.42 -21.36 28.58
CA ASP A 73 -3.90 -22.14 27.43
C ASP A 73 -2.73 -22.61 26.55
N THR A 74 -1.87 -23.40 27.18
CA THR A 74 -0.95 -24.35 26.54
C THR A 74 -1.67 -25.61 26.05
N GLU A 75 -2.99 -25.57 25.81
CA GLU A 75 -3.77 -26.71 25.31
C GLU A 75 -3.88 -26.79 23.77
N SER A 76 -3.27 -25.86 23.03
CA SER A 76 -3.15 -25.97 21.56
C SER A 76 -1.83 -26.60 21.08
N LEU A 77 -1.01 -27.13 22.01
CA LEU A 77 0.20 -27.92 21.69
C LEU A 77 -0.10 -29.35 21.20
N MET A 78 -1.36 -29.73 21.03
CA MET A 78 -1.76 -31.01 20.44
C MET A 78 -2.44 -30.82 19.09
N LYS A 79 -1.68 -30.56 18.03
CA LYS A 79 -2.14 -30.89 16.67
C LYS A 79 -1.05 -31.61 15.87
N VAL A 80 -1.49 -32.75 15.34
CA VAL A 80 -0.86 -33.65 14.36
C VAL A 80 0.07 -34.74 14.93
N VAL A 81 -0.53 -35.68 15.67
CA VAL A 81 -0.03 -37.06 15.71
C VAL A 81 -0.23 -37.67 14.32
N ASN A 82 0.87 -37.95 13.65
CA ASN A 82 0.95 -38.49 12.31
C ASN A 82 0.65 -40.01 12.33
N SER A 83 -0.60 -40.43 12.09
CA SER A 83 -1.03 -41.83 12.21
C SER A 83 -1.07 -42.64 10.90
N ARG A 84 -0.36 -42.21 9.85
CA ARG A 84 -0.34 -42.94 8.55
C ARG A 84 1.05 -43.29 8.00
N ILE A 85 2.04 -43.50 8.87
CA ILE A 85 3.33 -44.05 8.43
C ILE A 85 3.69 -45.25 9.31
N ALA A 86 3.43 -46.44 8.77
CA ALA A 86 4.04 -47.67 9.24
C ALA A 86 5.55 -47.59 8.98
N GLY A 87 6.34 -47.45 10.04
CA GLY A 87 7.80 -47.40 9.98
C GLY A 87 8.36 -46.32 10.89
N GLY A 88 8.89 -46.73 12.04
CA GLY A 88 9.36 -45.85 13.11
C GLY A 88 10.48 -44.88 12.70
N ARG A 89 10.54 -43.76 13.45
CA ARG A 89 11.31 -42.51 13.29
C ARG A 89 10.71 -41.47 12.36
N LYS A 90 10.12 -40.43 12.96
CA LYS A 90 10.18 -39.05 12.45
C LYS A 90 10.31 -38.09 13.63
N ASP A 91 11.41 -37.33 13.65
CA ASP A 91 11.61 -36.19 14.54
C ASP A 91 10.43 -35.21 14.37
N VAL A 92 9.68 -35.00 15.44
CA VAL A 92 8.68 -33.93 15.52
C VAL A 92 9.48 -32.66 15.76
N THR A 93 9.76 -31.90 14.71
CA THR A 93 10.30 -30.55 14.85
C THR A 93 9.23 -29.69 15.51
N VAL A 94 9.44 -29.38 16.79
CA VAL A 94 8.62 -28.49 17.63
C VAL A 94 8.93 -27.02 17.29
N GLU A 95 8.97 -26.69 15.99
CA GLU A 95 9.18 -25.31 15.55
C GLU A 95 7.80 -24.68 15.30
N PRO A 96 7.51 -23.50 15.87
CA PRO A 96 6.26 -22.82 15.63
C PRO A 96 6.15 -22.43 14.15
N ALA A 97 4.95 -22.54 13.59
CA ALA A 97 4.70 -22.18 12.20
C ALA A 97 5.03 -20.70 11.96
N LYS A 98 6.04 -20.40 11.14
CA LYS A 98 6.50 -19.03 10.79
C LYS A 98 6.10 -18.48 9.41
N VAL A 99 5.64 -17.24 9.34
CA VAL A 99 5.34 -16.55 8.07
C VAL A 99 6.30 -15.38 7.93
N ILE A 100 6.95 -15.26 6.77
CA ILE A 100 7.79 -14.10 6.47
C ILE A 100 6.91 -13.03 5.85
N VAL A 101 7.01 -11.81 6.37
CA VAL A 101 6.16 -10.67 5.97
C VAL A 101 7.03 -9.49 5.58
N ASP A 102 6.70 -8.86 4.46
CA ASP A 102 7.35 -7.64 4.03
C ASP A 102 7.13 -6.51 5.05
N MET A 103 8.20 -5.78 5.41
CA MET A 103 8.10 -4.68 6.40
C MET A 103 7.08 -3.60 6.01
N ARG A 104 6.83 -3.37 4.71
CA ARG A 104 5.84 -2.40 4.24
C ARG A 104 4.42 -2.82 4.56
N GLU A 105 4.17 -4.12 4.72
CA GLU A 105 2.84 -4.64 5.02
C GLU A 105 2.44 -4.55 6.51
N PHE A 106 3.35 -4.15 7.40
CA PHE A 106 3.01 -3.84 8.80
C PHE A 106 2.11 -2.61 8.96
N ARG A 107 1.80 -1.91 7.86
CA ARG A 107 0.77 -0.85 7.84
C ARG A 107 -0.65 -1.41 7.83
N SER A 108 -0.83 -2.69 7.50
CA SER A 108 -2.14 -3.36 7.51
C SER A 108 -2.39 -4.10 8.83
N SER A 109 -3.63 -4.53 9.05
CA SER A 109 -4.04 -5.28 10.25
C SER A 109 -3.71 -6.77 10.19
N LEU A 110 -3.39 -7.31 9.00
CA LEU A 110 -3.20 -8.74 8.79
C LEU A 110 -1.99 -9.31 9.57
N PRO A 111 -0.79 -8.68 9.61
CA PRO A 111 0.33 -9.22 10.39
C PRO A 111 0.00 -9.39 11.88
N SER A 112 -0.73 -8.45 12.47
CA SER A 112 -1.18 -8.54 13.87
C SER A 112 -2.15 -9.70 14.10
N LEU A 113 -3.02 -9.98 13.12
CA LEU A 113 -3.95 -11.10 13.14
C LEU A 113 -3.25 -12.44 12.98
N LEU A 114 -2.27 -12.55 12.07
CA LEU A 114 -1.46 -13.76 11.91
C LEU A 114 -0.75 -14.12 13.23
N HIS A 115 -0.20 -13.13 13.91
CA HIS A 115 0.41 -13.32 15.23
C HIS A 115 -0.62 -13.78 16.28
N ALA A 116 -1.83 -13.20 16.28
CA ALA A 116 -2.92 -13.62 17.15
C ALA A 116 -3.44 -15.04 16.83
N SER A 117 -3.28 -15.51 15.59
CA SER A 117 -3.61 -16.86 15.13
C SER A 117 -2.48 -17.88 15.34
N ASN A 118 -1.53 -17.61 16.25
CA ASN A 118 -0.39 -18.46 16.60
C ASN A 118 0.62 -18.72 15.47
N LEU A 119 0.72 -17.83 14.48
CA LEU A 119 1.81 -17.85 13.49
C LEU A 119 2.94 -16.92 13.95
N LEU A 120 4.17 -17.40 13.90
CA LEU A 120 5.35 -16.58 14.16
C LEU A 120 5.59 -15.65 12.96
N VAL A 121 5.33 -14.35 13.12
CA VAL A 121 5.52 -13.35 12.07
C VAL A 121 6.98 -12.88 12.06
N ILE A 122 7.67 -13.07 10.94
CA ILE A 122 9.06 -12.64 10.75
C ILE A 122 9.09 -11.44 9.80
N PRO A 123 9.37 -10.22 10.30
CA PRO A 123 9.49 -9.03 9.46
C PRO A 123 10.79 -9.04 8.65
N VAL A 124 10.70 -8.92 7.33
CA VAL A 124 11.84 -8.88 6.41
C VAL A 124 11.54 -7.89 5.28
N THR A 125 12.56 -7.27 4.67
CA THR A 125 12.36 -6.53 3.41
C THR A 125 12.42 -7.48 2.23
N LEU A 126 11.28 -7.72 1.58
CA LEU A 126 11.19 -8.60 0.42
C LEU A 126 11.22 -7.80 -0.87
N THR A 127 11.95 -8.32 -1.85
CA THR A 127 11.95 -7.77 -3.22
C THR A 127 10.73 -8.24 -4.01
N VAL A 128 10.28 -9.48 -3.74
CA VAL A 128 9.21 -10.18 -4.46
C VAL A 128 8.13 -10.67 -3.48
N GLY A 129 6.90 -10.22 -3.70
CA GLY A 129 5.73 -10.57 -2.89
C GLY A 129 5.67 -9.88 -1.54
N ASP A 130 4.52 -10.06 -0.86
CA ASP A 130 4.23 -9.44 0.43
C ASP A 130 4.35 -10.45 1.59
N TYR A 131 3.93 -11.70 1.35
CA TYR A 131 3.97 -12.79 2.34
C TYR A 131 4.56 -14.05 1.73
N ILE A 132 5.49 -14.70 2.43
CA ILE A 132 6.03 -16.00 2.06
C ILE A 132 5.57 -17.00 3.10
N LEU A 133 4.66 -17.90 2.69
CA LEU A 133 4.05 -18.88 3.57
C LEU A 133 4.93 -20.13 3.71
N THR A 134 5.54 -20.54 2.60
CA THR A 134 6.40 -21.72 2.47
C THR A 134 7.53 -21.40 1.47
N PRO A 135 8.59 -22.22 1.36
CA PRO A 135 9.63 -22.02 0.34
C PRO A 135 9.11 -21.95 -1.10
N ASP A 136 7.93 -22.52 -1.37
CA ASP A 136 7.33 -22.61 -2.70
C ASP A 136 6.19 -21.59 -2.92
N ILE A 137 5.54 -21.11 -1.85
CA ILE A 137 4.33 -20.28 -1.89
C ILE A 137 4.66 -18.84 -1.52
N CYS A 138 4.43 -17.95 -2.49
CA CYS A 138 4.53 -16.51 -2.35
C CYS A 138 3.15 -15.88 -2.58
N VAL A 139 2.78 -14.92 -1.74
CA VAL A 139 1.49 -14.21 -1.79
C VAL A 139 1.73 -12.72 -2.00
N GLU A 140 1.07 -12.16 -3.01
CA GLU A 140 0.87 -10.71 -3.15
C GLU A 140 -0.54 -10.38 -2.68
N ARG A 141 -0.67 -9.51 -1.67
CA ARG A 141 -1.96 -9.07 -1.13
C ARG A 141 -2.40 -7.80 -1.83
N LYS A 142 -3.64 -7.76 -2.31
CA LYS A 142 -4.20 -6.59 -2.96
C LYS A 142 -5.61 -6.29 -2.49
N SER A 143 -5.82 -5.06 -2.02
CA SER A 143 -7.16 -4.52 -1.80
C SER A 143 -7.87 -4.27 -3.14
N ILE A 144 -9.20 -4.22 -3.16
CA ILE A 144 -9.95 -3.94 -4.40
C ILE A 144 -9.53 -2.62 -5.07
N PRO A 145 -9.41 -1.47 -4.36
CA PRO A 145 -8.93 -0.23 -4.98
C PRO A 145 -7.52 -0.36 -5.55
N ASP A 146 -6.61 -1.02 -4.83
CA ASP A 146 -5.23 -1.21 -5.28
C ASP A 146 -5.14 -2.17 -6.46
N LEU A 147 -6.04 -3.15 -6.54
CA LEU A 147 -6.17 -4.05 -7.69
C LEU A 147 -6.52 -3.25 -8.94
N VAL A 148 -7.56 -2.41 -8.87
CA VAL A 148 -7.97 -1.57 -10.00
C VAL A 148 -6.86 -0.61 -10.42
N SER A 149 -6.19 0.01 -9.45
CA SER A 149 -5.07 0.93 -9.70
C SER A 149 -3.86 0.22 -10.34
N SER A 150 -3.49 -0.95 -9.82
CA SER A 150 -2.36 -1.74 -10.32
C SER A 150 -2.60 -2.34 -11.71
N PHE A 151 -3.84 -2.70 -12.05
CA PHE A 151 -4.23 -3.08 -13.41
C PHE A 151 -4.24 -1.93 -14.42
N ASN A 152 -4.46 -0.69 -13.98
CA ASN A 152 -4.43 0.47 -14.87
C ASN A 152 -3.00 0.97 -15.11
N SER A 153 -2.12 0.85 -14.11
CA SER A 153 -0.70 1.21 -14.22
C SER A 153 0.15 0.10 -14.85
N GLY A 154 -0.34 -1.13 -14.94
CA GLY A 154 0.43 -2.29 -15.40
C GLY A 154 1.36 -2.89 -14.33
N ARG A 155 1.46 -2.27 -13.15
CA ARG A 155 2.30 -2.72 -12.03
C ARG A 155 2.00 -4.17 -11.62
N LEU A 156 0.73 -4.57 -11.60
CA LEU A 156 0.35 -5.94 -11.19
C LEU A 156 0.98 -7.00 -12.08
N TYR A 157 1.09 -6.75 -13.38
CA TYR A 157 1.69 -7.68 -14.33
C TYR A 157 3.16 -7.95 -13.98
N THR A 158 3.94 -6.90 -13.75
CA THR A 158 5.36 -7.01 -13.35
C THR A 158 5.53 -7.72 -12.01
N GLN A 159 4.62 -7.51 -11.06
CA GLN A 159 4.63 -8.23 -9.79
C GLN A 159 4.36 -9.73 -9.99
N CYS A 160 3.35 -10.09 -10.79
CA CYS A 160 3.06 -11.48 -11.11
C CYS A 160 4.18 -12.17 -11.90
N GLU A 161 4.86 -11.44 -12.78
CA GLU A 161 6.03 -11.92 -13.53
C GLU A 161 7.18 -12.28 -12.57
N LEU A 162 7.56 -11.37 -11.68
CA LEU A 162 8.59 -11.59 -10.67
C LEU A 162 8.25 -12.75 -9.73
N MET A 163 7.01 -12.79 -9.21
CA MET A 163 6.57 -13.91 -8.36
C MET A 163 6.63 -15.25 -9.10
N SER A 164 6.20 -15.27 -10.37
CA SER A 164 6.21 -16.50 -11.19
C SER A 164 7.64 -16.96 -11.52
N ALA A 165 8.58 -16.03 -11.69
CA ALA A 165 9.98 -16.37 -11.96
C ALA A 165 10.64 -17.07 -10.76
N HIS A 166 10.37 -16.59 -9.54
CA HIS A 166 11.08 -17.04 -8.34
C HIS A 166 10.37 -18.10 -7.50
N TYR A 167 9.04 -18.16 -7.56
CA TYR A 167 8.24 -19.08 -6.76
C TYR A 167 7.51 -20.10 -7.61
N LYS A 168 7.35 -21.31 -7.06
CA LYS A 168 6.64 -22.39 -7.72
C LYS A 168 5.14 -22.10 -7.78
N GLN A 169 4.59 -21.57 -6.68
CA GLN A 169 3.17 -21.30 -6.46
C GLN A 169 2.96 -19.81 -6.12
N PRO A 170 2.91 -18.92 -7.12
CA PRO A 170 2.54 -17.54 -6.91
C PRO A 170 1.02 -17.42 -6.67
N ILE A 171 0.65 -16.70 -5.61
CA ILE A 171 -0.73 -16.47 -5.21
C ILE A 171 -1.01 -14.97 -5.21
N LEU A 172 -2.07 -14.56 -5.89
CA LEU A 172 -2.67 -13.24 -5.75
C LEU A 172 -3.83 -13.33 -4.77
N LEU A 173 -3.67 -12.74 -3.59
CA LEU A 173 -4.72 -12.64 -2.59
C LEU A 173 -5.48 -11.34 -2.79
N ILE A 174 -6.76 -11.45 -3.15
CA ILE A 174 -7.66 -10.31 -3.30
C ILE A 174 -8.55 -10.23 -2.07
N GLU A 175 -8.42 -9.13 -1.32
CA GLU A 175 -9.14 -8.91 -0.07
C GLU A 175 -10.10 -7.72 -0.18
N TRP A 176 -11.30 -7.85 0.40
CA TRP A 176 -12.25 -6.75 0.56
C TRP A 176 -12.73 -6.64 2.02
N GLU A 177 -13.27 -5.47 2.38
CA GLU A 177 -13.82 -5.25 3.70
C GLU A 177 -15.27 -5.75 3.77
N GLU A 178 -15.64 -6.43 4.86
CA GLU A 178 -16.95 -7.09 5.06
C GLU A 178 -18.17 -6.18 4.82
N HIS A 179 -18.02 -4.87 5.06
CA HIS A 179 -19.09 -3.88 4.96
C HIS A 179 -19.24 -3.27 3.55
N LYS A 180 -18.45 -3.70 2.57
CA LYS A 180 -18.56 -3.29 1.16
C LYS A 180 -19.05 -4.47 0.33
N SER A 181 -20.18 -4.30 -0.34
CA SER A 181 -20.67 -5.31 -1.28
C SER A 181 -19.68 -5.50 -2.43
N PHE A 182 -19.28 -6.75 -2.65
CA PHE A 182 -18.41 -7.12 -3.75
C PHE A 182 -19.26 -7.28 -5.03
N SER A 183 -19.11 -6.34 -5.96
CA SER A 183 -19.52 -6.54 -7.35
C SER A 183 -18.47 -5.96 -8.28
N LEU A 184 -17.94 -6.78 -9.17
CA LEU A 184 -16.96 -6.35 -10.17
C LEU A 184 -17.60 -5.49 -11.27
N ASP A 185 -18.92 -5.59 -11.45
CA ASP A 185 -19.66 -4.84 -12.47
C ASP A 185 -19.88 -3.38 -12.05
N THR A 186 -20.15 -3.12 -10.77
CA THR A 186 -20.35 -1.76 -10.25
C THR A 186 -19.06 -0.93 -10.22
N ILE A 187 -17.89 -1.58 -10.16
CA ILE A 187 -16.58 -0.91 -10.19
C ILE A 187 -16.29 -0.29 -11.56
N ALA A 188 -16.81 -0.87 -12.64
CA ALA A 188 -16.72 -0.27 -13.97
C ALA A 188 -17.54 1.05 -14.06
N GLU A 189 -18.65 1.13 -13.33
CA GLU A 189 -19.53 2.30 -13.30
C GLU A 189 -19.01 3.44 -12.41
N VAL A 190 -18.20 3.18 -11.37
CA VAL A 190 -17.64 4.26 -10.53
C VAL A 190 -16.72 5.21 -11.33
N LYS A 191 -16.12 4.75 -12.44
CA LYS A 191 -15.35 5.60 -13.36
C LYS A 191 -16.21 6.64 -14.10
N SER A 192 -17.52 6.44 -14.26
CA SER A 192 -18.37 7.36 -15.03
C SER A 192 -18.82 8.58 -14.22
N TYR A 193 -18.83 8.51 -12.88
CA TYR A 193 -19.25 9.62 -12.02
C TYR A 193 -18.12 10.60 -11.63
N ALA A 194 -16.86 10.27 -11.89
CA ALA A 194 -15.72 11.09 -11.46
C ALA A 194 -15.33 12.24 -12.42
N LYS A 195 -16.03 12.45 -13.54
CA LYS A 195 -15.86 13.65 -14.38
C LYS A 195 -17.16 14.06 -15.09
N ALA A 196 -17.90 14.99 -14.47
CA ALA A 196 -18.71 15.99 -15.18
C ALA A 196 -19.09 17.16 -14.24
N SER A 197 -18.09 17.93 -13.78
CA SER A 197 -18.32 19.32 -13.39
C SER A 197 -18.47 20.15 -14.68
N GLY A 198 -19.62 20.05 -15.33
CA GLY A 198 -19.96 20.80 -16.54
C GLY A 198 -21.42 21.24 -16.48
N LYS A 199 -21.63 22.54 -16.26
CA LYS A 199 -22.94 23.21 -16.18
C LYS A 199 -23.68 23.21 -17.52
N PHE A 200 -24.27 22.12 -18.00
CA PHE A 200 -25.34 22.15 -19.03
C PHE A 200 -26.18 20.86 -19.00
N PRO A 201 -27.52 20.91 -19.06
CA PRO A 201 -28.35 19.72 -19.22
C PRO A 201 -28.41 19.34 -20.70
N SER A 202 -27.72 18.27 -21.11
CA SER A 202 -27.87 17.71 -22.46
C SER A 202 -29.10 16.78 -22.53
N LYS A 203 -29.97 17.05 -23.51
CA LYS A 203 -31.19 16.29 -23.86
C LYS A 203 -30.93 14.78 -23.96
N LYS A 204 -31.87 13.98 -23.44
CA LYS A 204 -31.98 12.52 -23.65
C LYS A 204 -31.99 12.19 -25.15
N PRO A 205 -31.13 11.30 -25.67
CA PRO A 205 -31.42 10.60 -26.91
C PRO A 205 -32.32 9.38 -26.62
N SER A 206 -33.26 9.20 -27.53
CA SER A 206 -34.21 8.11 -27.63
C SER A 206 -33.57 6.73 -27.69
N ALA A 207 -34.20 5.77 -27.03
CA ALA A 207 -33.88 4.35 -27.08
C ALA A 207 -33.87 3.83 -28.52
N THR A 208 -32.69 3.41 -28.98
CA THR A 208 -32.50 2.45 -30.07
C THR A 208 -31.59 1.35 -29.54
N PRO A 209 -31.90 0.06 -29.77
CA PRO A 209 -31.06 -1.04 -29.32
C PRO A 209 -29.84 -1.10 -30.23
N SER A 210 -28.80 -0.36 -29.87
CA SER A 210 -27.50 -0.45 -30.53
C SER A 210 -26.76 -1.68 -30.04
N GLU A 211 -26.10 -2.33 -31.00
CA GLU A 211 -25.18 -3.47 -30.93
C GLU A 211 -24.35 -3.52 -29.64
N PRO A 212 -23.92 -4.71 -29.17
CA PRO A 212 -23.16 -4.85 -27.94
C PRO A 212 -21.86 -4.05 -28.06
N THR A 213 -21.86 -2.86 -27.46
CA THR A 213 -20.69 -2.00 -27.34
C THR A 213 -19.57 -2.85 -26.76
N LEU A 214 -18.50 -3.01 -27.56
CA LEU A 214 -17.27 -3.73 -27.24
C LEU A 214 -16.98 -3.59 -25.75
N ALA A 215 -17.13 -4.70 -25.01
CA ALA A 215 -17.11 -4.75 -23.55
C ALA A 215 -16.03 -3.79 -23.01
N SER A 216 -16.44 -2.70 -22.38
CA SER A 216 -15.54 -1.75 -21.73
C SER A 216 -14.56 -2.57 -20.91
N SER A 217 -13.25 -2.46 -21.17
CA SER A 217 -12.16 -3.28 -20.58
C SER A 217 -12.38 -3.51 -19.09
N SER A 218 -13.14 -4.56 -18.79
CA SER A 218 -13.63 -4.82 -17.44
C SER A 218 -12.47 -5.40 -16.66
N ILE A 219 -12.43 -5.12 -15.36
CA ILE A 219 -11.47 -5.72 -14.45
C ILE A 219 -11.48 -7.26 -14.58
N GLN A 220 -12.66 -7.84 -14.87
CA GLN A 220 -12.84 -9.26 -15.17
C GLN A 220 -12.03 -9.70 -16.39
N SER A 221 -12.14 -8.98 -17.52
CA SER A 221 -11.38 -9.30 -18.73
C SER A 221 -9.87 -9.20 -18.51
N LYS A 222 -9.42 -8.22 -17.72
CA LYS A 222 -8.01 -8.08 -17.33
C LYS A 222 -7.53 -9.21 -16.41
N LEU A 223 -8.37 -9.65 -15.46
CA LEU A 223 -8.08 -10.80 -14.60
C LEU A 223 -7.97 -12.10 -15.43
N VAL A 224 -8.88 -12.32 -16.38
CA VAL A 224 -8.83 -13.48 -17.28
C VAL A 224 -7.56 -13.44 -18.13
N LEU A 225 -7.18 -12.28 -18.66
CA LEU A 225 -5.94 -12.14 -19.42
C LEU A 225 -4.71 -12.43 -18.54
N LEU A 226 -4.72 -12.01 -17.28
CA LEU A 226 -3.63 -12.26 -16.32
C LEU A 226 -3.49 -13.77 -16.04
N THR A 227 -4.58 -14.49 -15.82
CA THR A 227 -4.54 -15.94 -15.55
C THR A 227 -4.17 -16.76 -16.78
N LEU A 228 -4.54 -16.30 -17.98
CA LEU A 228 -4.08 -16.91 -19.24
C LEU A 228 -2.57 -16.71 -19.45
N THR A 229 -2.04 -15.55 -19.06
CA THR A 229 -0.61 -15.24 -19.22
C THR A 229 0.26 -15.97 -18.20
N PHE A 230 -0.22 -16.10 -16.96
CA PHE A 230 0.50 -16.77 -15.86
C PHE A 230 -0.27 -18.02 -15.39
N PRO A 231 -0.10 -19.18 -16.06
CA PRO A 231 -0.89 -20.37 -15.78
C PRO A 231 -0.67 -20.98 -14.38
N ARG A 232 0.44 -20.62 -13.72
CA ARG A 232 0.73 -21.04 -12.34
C ARG A 232 0.15 -20.09 -11.28
N LEU A 233 -0.27 -18.89 -11.66
CA LEU A 233 -0.83 -17.91 -10.75
C LEU A 233 -2.18 -18.40 -10.23
N ARG A 234 -2.30 -18.48 -8.91
CA ARG A 234 -3.57 -18.81 -8.22
C ARG A 234 -4.15 -17.53 -7.64
N ILE A 235 -5.47 -17.39 -7.71
CA ILE A 235 -6.18 -16.27 -7.11
C ILE A 235 -6.96 -16.77 -5.91
N ILE A 236 -6.76 -16.15 -4.76
CA ILE A 236 -7.53 -16.40 -3.54
C ILE A 236 -8.37 -15.15 -3.26
N TRP A 237 -9.65 -15.37 -3.00
CA TRP A 237 -10.60 -14.33 -2.62
C TRP A 237 -10.85 -14.43 -1.12
N SER A 238 -10.58 -13.36 -0.38
CA SER A 238 -10.81 -13.31 1.07
C SER A 238 -11.74 -12.18 1.43
N SER A 239 -12.80 -12.50 2.18
CA SER A 239 -13.81 -11.55 2.62
C SER A 239 -13.42 -10.72 3.84
N SER A 240 -12.36 -11.13 4.55
CA SER A 240 -11.84 -10.39 5.69
C SER A 240 -10.40 -10.80 6.05
N PRO A 241 -9.64 -9.94 6.75
CA PRO A 241 -8.32 -10.30 7.27
C PRO A 241 -8.32 -11.53 8.19
N TYR A 242 -9.43 -11.78 8.91
CA TYR A 242 -9.59 -12.97 9.76
C TYR A 242 -9.64 -14.25 8.90
N ALA A 243 -10.46 -14.24 7.85
CA ALA A 243 -10.52 -15.34 6.89
C ALA A 243 -9.17 -15.55 6.19
N THR A 244 -8.44 -14.48 5.88
CA THR A 244 -7.08 -14.58 5.33
C THR A 244 -6.14 -15.34 6.28
N ALA A 245 -6.20 -15.06 7.59
CA ALA A 245 -5.35 -15.75 8.57
C ALA A 245 -5.68 -17.26 8.67
N GLU A 246 -6.96 -17.62 8.60
CA GLU A 246 -7.40 -19.02 8.54
C GLU A 246 -6.90 -19.70 7.26
N ILE A 247 -7.05 -19.05 6.10
CA ILE A 247 -6.53 -19.56 4.82
C ILE A 247 -5.01 -19.77 4.87
N PHE A 248 -4.26 -18.86 5.50
CA PHE A 248 -2.81 -19.00 5.63
C PHE A 248 -2.44 -20.20 6.50
N ASN A 249 -3.17 -20.45 7.59
CA ASN A 249 -2.99 -21.65 8.41
C ASN A 249 -3.27 -22.94 7.62
N ASP A 250 -4.34 -22.96 6.83
CA ASP A 250 -4.71 -24.12 6.01
C ASP A 250 -3.68 -24.40 4.92
N LEU A 251 -3.24 -23.37 4.19
CA LEU A 251 -2.22 -23.49 3.14
C LEU A 251 -0.88 -23.99 3.67
N LYS A 252 -0.61 -23.71 4.94
CA LYS A 252 0.63 -24.06 5.60
C LYS A 252 0.61 -25.45 6.22
N THR A 253 -0.57 -26.03 6.40
CA THR A 253 -0.71 -27.37 6.97
C THR A 253 0.04 -28.39 6.11
N LEU A 254 0.94 -29.17 6.73
CA LEU A 254 1.78 -30.19 6.09
C LEU A 254 2.83 -29.66 5.09
N GLN A 255 3.13 -28.36 5.10
CA GLN A 255 4.15 -27.76 4.24
C GLN A 255 5.46 -27.46 5.01
N PRO A 256 6.61 -27.42 4.31
CA PRO A 256 7.86 -27.00 4.93
C PRO A 256 7.86 -25.52 5.28
N GLU A 257 8.56 -25.18 6.36
CA GLU A 257 8.69 -23.82 6.85
C GLU A 257 9.64 -22.96 5.99
N PRO A 258 9.34 -21.67 5.75
CA PRO A 258 10.18 -20.81 4.94
C PRO A 258 11.45 -20.35 5.68
N ASP A 259 12.53 -20.13 4.93
CA ASP A 259 13.79 -19.59 5.46
C ASP A 259 13.92 -18.07 5.18
N PRO A 260 14.02 -17.22 6.22
CA PRO A 260 14.21 -15.78 6.06
C PRO A 260 15.42 -15.39 5.23
N LEU A 261 16.55 -16.09 5.38
CA LEU A 261 17.79 -15.71 4.68
C LEU A 261 17.65 -15.95 3.18
N LYS A 262 17.05 -17.07 2.79
CA LYS A 262 16.76 -17.37 1.38
C LYS A 262 15.77 -16.37 0.78
N ALA A 263 14.74 -15.99 1.53
CA ALA A 263 13.73 -15.03 1.07
C ALA A 263 14.29 -13.64 0.75
N ILE A 264 15.33 -13.19 1.47
CA ILE A 264 15.99 -11.90 1.21
C ILE A 264 16.76 -11.91 -0.11
N VAL A 265 17.43 -13.02 -0.41
CA VAL A 265 18.29 -13.16 -1.59
C VAL A 265 17.48 -13.34 -2.87
N VAL A 266 16.33 -13.99 -2.78
CA VAL A 266 15.41 -14.16 -3.91
C VAL A 266 15.05 -12.79 -4.50
N GLY A 267 15.21 -12.64 -5.82
CA GLY A 267 14.97 -11.38 -6.54
C GLY A 267 16.04 -10.30 -6.39
N ALA A 268 17.06 -10.48 -5.52
CA ALA A 268 18.20 -9.59 -5.40
C ALA A 268 19.34 -9.93 -6.38
N GLU A 269 19.36 -11.14 -6.95
CA GLU A 269 20.43 -11.60 -7.85
C GLU A 269 20.46 -10.89 -9.22
N GLU A 270 19.35 -10.24 -9.64
CA GLU A 270 19.33 -9.48 -10.90
C GLU A 270 20.01 -8.09 -10.79
N ASP A 271 20.33 -7.62 -9.58
CA ASP A 271 21.05 -6.36 -9.42
C ASP A 271 21.89 -6.32 -8.12
N PRO A 272 23.18 -6.70 -8.18
CA PRO A 272 24.12 -6.61 -7.05
C PRO A 272 24.26 -5.19 -6.45
N ASN A 273 23.74 -4.17 -7.14
CA ASN A 273 23.72 -2.77 -6.73
C ASN A 273 22.33 -2.24 -6.32
N ALA A 274 21.26 -3.05 -6.30
CA ALA A 274 19.93 -2.60 -5.89
C ALA A 274 19.84 -2.16 -4.41
N GLY A 275 20.85 -2.47 -3.60
CA GLY A 275 20.99 -1.98 -2.22
C GLY A 275 21.87 -0.73 -2.07
N ALA A 276 22.58 -0.31 -3.13
CA ALA A 276 23.53 0.80 -3.08
C ALA A 276 22.86 2.12 -3.48
N GLY A 277 21.89 2.58 -2.68
CA GLY A 277 21.46 3.99 -2.65
C GLY A 277 21.21 4.66 -4.01
N VAL A 278 20.75 3.92 -5.01
CA VAL A 278 20.36 4.50 -6.30
C VAL A 278 19.12 5.35 -6.00
N ASN A 279 19.22 6.65 -6.28
CA ASN A 279 18.10 7.57 -6.06
C ASN A 279 16.96 7.17 -7.00
N THR A 280 16.04 6.34 -6.50
CA THR A 280 14.90 5.79 -7.26
C THR A 280 14.05 6.91 -7.84
N SER A 281 13.92 8.03 -7.12
CA SER A 281 13.23 9.22 -7.63
C SER A 281 13.94 9.86 -8.82
N ALA A 282 15.28 9.84 -8.86
CA ALA A 282 16.04 10.32 -10.02
C ALA A 282 15.92 9.35 -11.20
N GLU A 283 15.94 8.04 -10.96
CA GLU A 283 15.75 7.04 -12.01
C GLU A 283 14.35 7.13 -12.64
N GLU A 284 13.31 7.25 -11.80
CA GLU A 284 11.93 7.44 -12.26
C GLU A 284 11.78 8.74 -13.05
N LEU A 285 12.35 9.85 -12.58
CA LEU A 285 12.35 11.11 -13.30
C LEU A 285 13.02 10.98 -14.67
N LEU A 286 14.20 10.34 -14.74
CA LEU A 286 14.91 10.15 -16.01
C LEU A 286 14.09 9.29 -16.98
N ARG A 287 13.41 8.24 -16.51
CA ARG A 287 12.53 7.41 -17.34
C ARG A 287 11.34 8.17 -17.94
N THR A 288 10.95 9.32 -17.37
CA THR A 288 9.89 10.15 -17.96
C THR A 288 10.39 11.03 -19.11
N LEU A 289 11.71 11.19 -19.28
CA LEU A 289 12.27 12.02 -20.35
C LEU A 289 12.17 11.31 -21.71
N PRO A 290 11.76 12.02 -22.77
CA PRO A 290 11.73 11.46 -24.11
C PRO A 290 13.10 10.92 -24.53
N GLY A 291 13.15 9.68 -25.04
CA GLY A 291 14.39 9.03 -25.46
C GLY A 291 15.10 8.25 -24.34
N VAL A 292 14.69 8.39 -23.08
CA VAL A 292 15.19 7.56 -21.97
C VAL A 292 14.26 6.37 -21.77
N THR A 293 14.83 5.18 -21.68
CA THR A 293 14.16 3.88 -21.57
C THR A 293 14.77 3.08 -20.43
N ALA A 294 14.08 2.02 -19.97
CA ALA A 294 14.60 1.15 -18.91
C ALA A 294 15.97 0.52 -19.24
N LYS A 295 16.33 0.40 -20.53
CA LYS A 295 17.61 -0.15 -20.98
C LYS A 295 18.76 0.87 -20.94
N ASN A 296 18.48 2.16 -21.20
CA ASN A 296 19.52 3.19 -21.29
C ASN A 296 19.62 4.06 -20.03
N VAL A 297 18.65 4.02 -19.10
CA VAL A 297 18.64 4.85 -17.89
C VAL A 297 19.90 4.63 -17.02
N LYS A 298 20.34 3.37 -16.87
CA LYS A 298 21.57 3.04 -16.14
C LYS A 298 22.81 3.63 -16.83
N HIS A 299 22.82 3.69 -18.16
CA HIS A 299 23.91 4.31 -18.93
C HIS A 299 23.96 5.82 -18.72
N VAL A 300 22.80 6.49 -18.74
CA VAL A 300 22.69 7.94 -18.48
C VAL A 300 23.14 8.27 -17.05
N MET A 301 22.67 7.51 -16.06
CA MET A 301 23.07 7.69 -14.65
C MET A 301 24.55 7.40 -14.40
N GLY A 302 25.17 6.52 -15.19
CA GLY A 302 26.61 6.29 -15.13
C GLY A 302 27.44 7.40 -15.77
N LYS A 303 26.86 8.20 -16.66
CA LYS A 303 27.53 9.30 -17.38
C LYS A 303 27.34 10.66 -16.75
N VAL A 304 26.26 10.85 -16.00
CA VAL A 304 25.88 12.14 -15.42
C VAL A 304 25.75 11.99 -13.90
N LYS A 305 26.37 12.91 -13.13
CA LYS A 305 26.38 12.85 -11.66
C LYS A 305 25.07 13.34 -11.04
N SER A 306 24.32 14.20 -11.74
CA SER A 306 23.05 14.74 -11.26
C SER A 306 22.08 15.09 -12.40
N VAL A 307 20.78 15.09 -12.11
CA VAL A 307 19.77 15.52 -13.09
C VAL A 307 19.98 16.98 -13.53
N LYS A 308 20.52 17.82 -12.62
CA LYS A 308 20.89 19.20 -12.96
C LYS A 308 21.94 19.25 -14.07
N GLU A 309 22.98 18.44 -13.95
CA GLU A 309 24.05 18.37 -14.95
C GLU A 309 23.49 17.93 -16.31
N LEU A 310 22.55 16.96 -16.34
CA LEU A 310 21.87 16.56 -17.59
C LEU A 310 21.14 17.73 -18.25
N CYS A 311 20.53 18.63 -17.46
CA CYS A 311 19.84 19.82 -17.97
C CYS A 311 20.80 20.92 -18.44
N GLU A 312 22.07 20.91 -18.04
CA GLU A 312 23.08 21.90 -18.43
C GLU A 312 23.90 21.48 -19.65
N LEU A 313 23.77 20.22 -20.11
CA LEU A 313 24.52 19.68 -21.26
C LEU A 313 24.07 20.29 -22.60
N GLU A 314 25.04 20.46 -23.50
CA GLU A 314 24.76 20.87 -24.87
C GLU A 314 24.15 19.72 -25.71
N LEU A 315 23.43 20.06 -26.78
CA LEU A 315 22.77 19.08 -27.67
C LEU A 315 23.72 17.96 -28.13
N LYS A 316 24.98 18.30 -28.44
CA LYS A 316 25.98 17.32 -28.90
C LYS A 316 26.34 16.31 -27.83
N GLU A 317 26.41 16.74 -26.57
CA GLU A 317 26.77 15.90 -25.43
C GLU A 317 25.61 14.96 -25.07
N VAL A 318 24.37 15.47 -25.09
CA VAL A 318 23.17 14.64 -24.91
C VAL A 318 23.03 13.61 -26.03
N GLN A 319 23.35 13.97 -27.28
CA GLN A 319 23.35 13.03 -28.41
C GLN A 319 24.45 11.97 -28.32
N GLN A 320 25.59 12.27 -27.70
CA GLN A 320 26.63 11.27 -27.45
C GLN A 320 26.18 10.22 -26.42
N ILE A 321 25.35 10.61 -25.45
CA ILE A 321 24.88 9.72 -24.38
C ILE A 321 23.67 8.89 -24.84
N LEU A 322 22.68 9.51 -25.50
CA LEU A 322 21.40 8.88 -25.83
C LEU A 322 21.28 8.44 -27.29
N GLY A 323 22.10 8.98 -28.20
CA GLY A 323 21.97 8.84 -29.65
C GLY A 323 21.37 10.07 -30.32
N VAL A 324 21.49 10.16 -31.65
CA VAL A 324 21.19 11.39 -32.42
C VAL A 324 19.72 11.81 -32.32
N GLU A 325 18.79 10.88 -32.57
CA GLU A 325 17.34 11.12 -32.55
C GLU A 325 16.76 11.20 -31.13
N PRO A 326 16.95 10.20 -30.23
CA PRO A 326 16.46 10.27 -28.85
C PRO A 326 17.12 11.39 -28.03
N GLY A 327 18.41 11.67 -28.24
CA GLY A 327 19.10 12.77 -27.56
C GLY A 327 18.58 14.15 -27.98
N LYS A 328 18.22 14.31 -29.27
CA LYS A 328 17.57 15.54 -29.74
C LYS A 328 16.20 15.73 -29.12
N ALA A 329 15.38 14.67 -29.07
CA ALA A 329 14.05 14.72 -28.44
C ALA A 329 14.14 15.04 -26.94
N CYS A 330 15.12 14.47 -26.23
CA CYS A 330 15.37 14.74 -24.83
C CYS A 330 15.77 16.21 -24.60
N TRP A 331 16.75 16.70 -25.38
CA TRP A 331 17.26 18.06 -25.25
C TRP A 331 16.21 19.12 -25.61
N ASP A 332 15.46 18.91 -26.70
CA ASP A 332 14.36 19.80 -27.10
C ASP A 332 13.26 19.85 -26.02
N PHE A 333 12.93 18.72 -25.39
CA PHE A 333 11.96 18.69 -24.29
C PHE A 333 12.43 19.49 -23.06
N ILE A 334 13.70 19.33 -22.66
CA ILE A 334 14.27 20.02 -21.49
C ILE A 334 14.38 21.54 -21.71
N HIS A 335 14.83 21.97 -22.90
CA HIS A 335 15.19 23.37 -23.14
C HIS A 335 14.12 24.21 -23.82
N LYS A 336 13.25 23.59 -24.63
CA LYS A 336 12.20 24.31 -25.36
C LYS A 336 10.81 24.11 -24.76
N GLY A 337 10.61 23.09 -23.92
CA GLY A 337 9.38 22.87 -23.15
C GLY A 337 8.10 22.58 -23.96
N GLU A 338 8.13 22.71 -25.29
CA GLU A 338 6.98 22.52 -26.16
C GLU A 338 7.16 21.30 -27.06
N ARG A 339 6.18 20.38 -27.02
CA ARG A 339 5.94 19.46 -28.12
C ARG A 339 5.39 20.28 -29.28
N LYS A 340 6.09 20.32 -30.42
CA LYS A 340 5.45 20.67 -31.69
C LYS A 340 4.44 19.60 -32.08
#